data_AF-A0A2I0AHD6-F1
#
_entry.id   AF-A0A2I0AHD6-F1
#
_cell.length_a   1.000
_cell.length_b   1.000
_cell.length_c   1.000
_cell.angle_alpha   90.00
_cell.angle_beta   90.00
_cell.angle_gamma   90.00
#
_symmetry.space_group_name_H-M   'P 1'
#
loop_
_entity.id
_entity.type
_entity.pdbx_description
1 polymer ?
#
loop_
_entity_poly.entity_id
_entity_poly.type
_entity_poly.pdbx_seq_one_letter_code
_entity_poly.pdbx_strand_id
1 'polypeptide(L)' 'MHIERNIYDNIIGTLLNISGKSKDGLNTRLDMMNIGIRQQLVPKVQENRTFLLYACYTFTKE' A
#
# COMPACT_ATOMS: atom_id res chain seq x y z
N MET A 1 24.38 -0.79 -0.72
CA MET A 1 23.59 -1.96 -0.30
C MET A 1 22.21 -1.90 -0.93
N HIS A 2 21.83 -2.87 -1.78
CA HIS A 2 20.57 -2.79 -2.56
C HIS A 2 19.30 -2.98 -1.72
N ILE A 3 19.38 -3.78 -0.65
CA ILE A 3 18.23 -4.10 0.21
C ILE A 3 17.79 -2.88 1.02
N GLU A 4 18.72 -2.19 1.69
CA GLU A 4 18.44 -0.98 2.47
C GLU A 4 17.76 0.11 1.64
N ARG A 5 18.30 0.40 0.45
CA ARG A 5 17.72 1.41 -0.44
C ARG A 5 16.30 1.06 -0.87
N ASN A 6 16.03 -0.23 -1.13
CA ASN A 6 14.69 -0.69 -1.46
C ASN A 6 13.70 -0.57 -0.30
N ILE A 7 14.16 -0.81 0.94
CA ILE A 7 13.32 -0.64 2.14
C ILE A 7 13.01 0.85 2.34
N TYR A 8 14.03 1.71 2.26
CA TYR A 8 13.87 3.15 2.40
C TYR A 8 12.89 3.72 1.36
N ASP A 9 13.11 3.46 0.07
CA ASP A 9 12.25 3.94 -1.01
C ASP A 9 10.80 3.47 -0.83
N ASN A 10 10.59 2.23 -0.36
CA ASN A 10 9.26 1.67 -0.11
C ASN A 10 8.52 2.36 1.06
N ILE A 11 9.22 2.62 2.16
CA ILE A 11 8.64 3.29 3.33
C ILE A 11 8.23 4.72 2.94
N ILE A 12 9.15 5.47 2.31
CA ILE A 12 8.89 6.84 1.86
C ILE A 12 7.77 6.88 0.82
N GLY A 13 7.80 5.98 -0.15
CA GLY A 13 6.76 5.87 -1.17
C GLY A 13 5.37 5.61 -0.59
N THR A 14 5.29 4.83 0.49
CA THR A 14 4.03 4.55 1.19
C THR A 14 3.55 5.76 1.99
N LEU A 15 4.43 6.38 2.78
CA LEU A 15 4.08 7.53 3.64
C LEU A 15 3.67 8.76 2.83
N LEU A 16 4.34 9.01 1.71
CA LEU A 16 4.06 10.15 0.83
C LEU A 16 3.07 9.83 -0.30
N ASN A 17 2.55 8.60 -0.34
CA ASN A 17 1.64 8.12 -1.40
C ASN A 17 2.20 8.38 -2.82
N ILE A 18 3.50 8.10 -3.02
CA ILE A 18 4.19 8.28 -4.30
C ILE A 18 3.95 7.04 -5.17
N SER A 19 3.26 7.24 -6.29
CA SER A 19 3.01 6.18 -7.27
C SER A 19 4.32 5.55 -7.76
N GLY A 20 4.38 4.22 -7.79
CA GLY A 20 5.53 3.45 -8.27
C GLY A 20 6.71 3.34 -7.28
N LYS A 21 6.63 3.96 -6.10
CA LYS A 21 7.66 3.84 -5.04
C LYS A 21 7.22 2.99 -3.86
N SER A 22 5.93 2.73 -3.69
CA SER A 22 5.40 1.82 -2.67
C SER A 22 5.18 0.41 -3.22
N LYS A 23 5.42 -0.60 -2.38
CA LYS A 23 5.01 -2.00 -2.55
C LYS A 23 3.61 -2.28 -1.99
N ASP A 24 2.89 -1.28 -1.50
CA ASP A 24 1.49 -1.38 -1.12
C ASP A 24 0.60 -1.47 -2.37
N GLY A 25 0.60 -2.65 -3.00
CA GLY A 25 -0.20 -2.96 -4.18
C GLY A 25 -1.25 -4.03 -3.89
N LEU A 26 -1.98 -4.41 -4.95
CA LEU A 26 -3.09 -5.36 -4.87
C LEU A 26 -2.70 -6.70 -4.21
N ASN A 27 -1.61 -7.32 -4.65
CA ASN A 27 -1.15 -8.60 -4.10
C ASN A 27 -0.82 -8.48 -2.61
N THR A 28 -0.08 -7.44 -2.22
CA THR A 28 0.25 -7.18 -0.81
C THR A 28 -1.00 -7.08 0.05
N ARG A 29 -2.06 -6.45 -0.46
CA ARG A 29 -3.33 -6.30 0.28
C ARG A 29 -4.13 -7.59 0.38
N LEU A 30 -4.09 -8.43 -0.65
CA LEU A 30 -4.66 -9.78 -0.61
C LEU A 30 -3.91 -10.66 0.40
N ASP A 31 -2.58 -10.58 0.43
CA ASP A 31 -1.76 -11.30 1.41
C ASP A 31 -2.07 -10.82 2.84
N MET A 32 -2.22 -9.52 3.04
CA MET A 32 -2.62 -8.94 4.34
C MET A 32 -3.99 -9.44 4.80
N MET A 33 -4.94 -9.58 3.86
CA MET A 33 -6.25 -10.18 4.13
C MET A 33 -6.12 -11.66 4.50
N ASN A 34 -5.31 -12.42 3.78
CA ASN A 34 -5.06 -13.85 4.06
C ASN A 34 -4.44 -14.08 5.45
N ILE A 35 -3.59 -13.15 5.91
CA ILE A 35 -2.94 -13.18 7.23
C ILE A 35 -3.85 -12.59 8.32
N GLY A 36 -4.98 -11.96 7.96
CA GLY A 36 -5.95 -11.39 8.90
C GLY A 36 -5.57 -10.03 9.48
N ILE A 37 -4.61 -9.32 8.88
CA ILE A 37 -4.13 -8.00 9.34
C ILE A 37 -4.68 -6.86 8.48
N ARG A 38 -4.89 -5.68 9.09
CA ARG A 38 -5.36 -4.45 8.41
C ARG A 38 -6.55 -4.68 7.47
N GLN A 39 -7.59 -5.37 7.95
CA GLN A 39 -8.82 -5.68 7.21
C GLN A 39 -9.54 -4.43 6.64
N GLN A 40 -9.22 -3.25 7.15
CA GLN A 40 -9.72 -1.96 6.67
C GLN A 40 -9.17 -1.59 5.27
N LEU A 41 -8.03 -2.16 4.86
CA LEU A 41 -7.36 -1.86 3.60
C LEU A 41 -7.72 -2.81 2.45
N VAL A 42 -8.69 -3.71 2.65
CA VAL A 42 -9.09 -4.72 1.66
C VAL A 42 -9.45 -4.06 0.32
N PRO A 43 -8.94 -4.59 -0.81
CA PRO A 43 -9.29 -4.08 -2.14
C PRO A 43 -10.79 -4.16 -2.37
N LYS A 44 -11.40 -3.06 -2.83
CA LYS A 44 -12.84 -3.01 -3.14
C LYS A 44 -13.03 -3.25 -4.63
N VAL A 45 -13.76 -4.31 -4.97
CA VAL A 45 -14.14 -4.60 -6.36
C VAL A 45 -15.52 -4.02 -6.63
N GLN A 46 -15.63 -3.11 -7.60
CA GLN A 46 -16.92 -2.56 -8.04
C GLN A 46 -16.99 -2.63 -9.56
N GLU A 47 -18.04 -3.28 -10.08
CA GLU A 47 -18.44 -3.28 -11.51
C GLU A 47 -17.25 -3.37 -12.48
N ASN A 48 -16.32 -4.29 -12.24
CA ASN A 48 -15.13 -4.57 -13.06
C ASN A 48 -13.87 -3.69 -12.82
N ARG A 49 -13.86 -2.85 -11.77
CA ARG A 49 -12.66 -2.11 -11.32
C ARG A 49 -12.31 -2.48 -9.88
N THR A 50 -11.01 -2.62 -9.61
CA THR A 50 -10.51 -2.82 -8.25
C THR A 50 -9.91 -1.53 -7.72
N PHE A 51 -10.45 -1.05 -6.61
CA PHE A 51 -10.00 0.14 -5.92
C PHE A 51 -9.17 -0.24 -4.70
N LEU A 52 -7.98 0.35 -4.60
CA LEU A 52 -7.14 0.28 -3.42
C LEU A 52 -7.35 1.56 -2.62
N LEU A 53 -7.79 1.42 -1.36
CA LEU A 53 -7.86 2.54 -0.42
C LEU A 53 -6.44 3.11 -0.19
N TYR A 54 -6.29 4.35 0.28
CA TYR A 54 -4.97 4.83 0.70
C TYR A 54 -4.45 4.06 1.91
N ALA A 55 -3.12 4.07 2.11
CA ALA A 55 -2.53 3.54 3.33
C ALA A 55 -3.11 4.27 4.57
N CYS A 56 -3.17 3.57 5.72
CA CYS A 56 -3.77 4.12 6.95
C CYS A 56 -3.11 5.42 7.43
N TYR A 57 -1.83 5.61 7.10
CA TYR A 57 -1.05 6.78 7.49
C TYR A 57 -0.35 7.31 6.24
N THR A 58 -0.77 8.48 5.81
CA THR A 58 -0.11 9.26 4.77
C THR A 58 0.21 10.64 5.33
N PHE A 59 1.34 11.21 4.93
CA PHE A 59 1.65 12.60 5.21
C PHE A 59 0.93 13.48 4.19
N THR A 60 -0.38 13.66 4.39
CA THR A 60 -1.13 14.71 3.71
C THR A 60 -0.83 16.03 4.40
N LYS A 61 -0.60 17.11 3.63
CA LYS A 61 -0.68 18.46 4.18
C LYS A 61 -2.14 18.72 4.57
N GLU A 62 -2.36 19.23 5.78
CA GLU A 62 -3.63 19.85 6.18
C GLU A 62 -3.99 21.03 5.27
#